data_AF-A0A2L0NCE5-F1
#
_entry.id   AF-A0A2L0NCE5-F1
#
_cell.length_a   1.000
_cell.length_b   1.000
_cell.length_c   1.000
_cell.angle_alpha   90.00
_cell.angle_beta   90.00
_cell.angle_gamma   90.00
#
_symmetry.space_group_name_H-M   'P 1'
#
loop_
_entity.id
_entity.type
_entity.pdbx_description
1 polymer ?
#
loop_
_entity_poly.entity_id
_entity_poly.type
_entity_poly.pdbx_seq_one_letter_code
_entity_poly.pdbx_strand_id
1 'polypeptide(L)'
;MPLVCGHDAPAYNLPVCEHIRTAPAPSEHYMHYTGRGTERQPLCGQCRVDAEAGRAVSTGRLCEPCFDEAEGSIAGAVGLPQTVDASRPVVEAGPLTAFPEAARTVLDLAPTEQGLLLLSSDGRILLWDPEGGGCEEKARSTVEVPAEASPWNGHEQARRLHASPDGRFAAVVIDFGTRGEVFDLASGSVTVSLENDGHHSDTVPFSLLFTVHAGRTVVLHRTKWNRIEASDPATGEPVAVMPASDSSQFWSHCFQGALYAGPAGTRVASDAWWWHPLGRPIAWDLARWLEEGEPAWENGLGRFQLPHCDYHWNRPVVLHRHARRDEVGAVVDWL
;
A
#
# COMPACT_ATOMS: atom_id res chain seq x y z
N MET A 1 -22.55 -13.64 24.59
CA MET A 1 -23.61 -12.61 24.46
C MET A 1 -24.63 -13.14 23.47
N PRO A 2 -25.93 -13.01 23.73
CA PRO A 2 -26.94 -13.41 22.76
C PRO A 2 -26.79 -12.60 21.47
N LEU A 3 -26.99 -13.25 20.32
CA LEU A 3 -27.02 -12.57 19.03
C LEU A 3 -28.29 -11.74 18.90
N VAL A 4 -28.17 -10.57 18.28
CA VAL A 4 -29.35 -9.71 18.07
C VAL A 4 -30.29 -10.24 16.99
N CYS A 5 -29.85 -11.22 16.19
CA CYS A 5 -30.70 -11.93 15.24
C CYS A 5 -31.54 -13.05 15.89
N GLY A 6 -31.34 -13.36 17.18
CA GLY A 6 -32.11 -14.39 17.88
C GLY A 6 -31.84 -15.84 17.45
N HIS A 7 -30.90 -16.06 16.53
CA HIS A 7 -30.48 -17.41 16.11
C HIS A 7 -29.55 -18.05 17.13
N ASP A 8 -29.68 -19.36 17.30
CA ASP A 8 -28.76 -20.18 18.09
C ASP A 8 -27.52 -20.54 17.25
N ALA A 9 -26.65 -19.55 17.08
CA ALA A 9 -25.45 -19.62 16.26
C ALA A 9 -24.31 -18.80 16.90
N PRO A 10 -23.03 -19.05 16.55
CA PRO A 10 -21.93 -18.22 17.03
C PRO A 10 -21.98 -16.81 16.43
N ALA A 11 -21.44 -15.84 17.17
CA ALA A 11 -21.29 -14.48 16.68
C ALA A 11 -20.27 -14.42 15.56
N TYR A 12 -20.67 -13.83 14.44
CA TYR A 12 -19.83 -13.63 13.28
C TYR A 12 -19.43 -12.16 13.13
N ASN A 13 -18.18 -11.95 12.73
CA ASN A 13 -17.63 -10.65 12.32
C ASN A 13 -17.86 -9.48 13.32
N LEU A 14 -18.13 -8.27 12.82
CA LEU A 14 -18.27 -7.02 13.57
C LEU A 14 -19.72 -6.76 14.01
N PRO A 15 -19.94 -6.06 15.14
CA PRO A 15 -21.30 -5.64 15.51
C PRO A 15 -21.81 -4.58 14.52
N VAL A 16 -23.06 -4.72 14.05
CA VAL A 16 -23.70 -3.79 13.11
C VAL A 16 -24.79 -2.97 13.81
N CYS A 17 -25.10 -1.78 13.30
CA CYS A 17 -26.24 -1.02 13.83
C CYS A 17 -27.58 -1.70 13.53
N GLU A 18 -28.56 -1.49 14.41
CA GLU A 18 -29.88 -2.11 14.27
C GLU A 18 -30.58 -1.78 12.95
N HIS A 19 -30.36 -0.58 12.41
CA HIS A 19 -30.97 -0.15 11.16
C HIS A 19 -30.47 -0.94 9.94
N ILE A 20 -29.18 -1.30 9.89
CA ILE A 20 -28.62 -2.13 8.81
C ILE A 20 -29.31 -3.51 8.84
N ARG A 21 -29.47 -4.09 10.03
CA ARG A 21 -30.14 -5.39 10.22
C ARG A 21 -31.58 -5.39 9.71
N THR A 22 -32.30 -4.28 9.84
CA THR A 22 -33.72 -4.19 9.45
C THR A 22 -33.94 -3.61 8.05
N ALA A 23 -32.87 -3.21 7.35
CA ALA A 23 -32.97 -2.62 6.04
C ALA A 23 -33.38 -3.66 4.99
N PRO A 24 -34.25 -3.32 4.04
CA PRO A 24 -34.58 -4.20 2.93
C PRO A 24 -33.38 -4.26 1.96
N ALA A 25 -32.66 -5.39 1.97
CA ALA A 25 -31.54 -5.71 1.07
C ALA A 25 -30.28 -4.83 1.28
N PRO A 26 -29.10 -5.21 0.73
CA PRO A 26 -27.82 -4.67 1.18
C PRO A 26 -27.79 -3.14 1.08
N SER A 27 -27.66 -2.49 2.24
CA SER A 27 -27.68 -1.03 2.35
C SER A 27 -26.27 -0.47 2.41
N GLU A 28 -26.07 0.68 1.79
CA GLU A 28 -24.84 1.44 1.95
C GLU A 28 -24.60 1.75 3.43
N HIS A 29 -23.40 1.43 3.90
CA HIS A 29 -23.01 1.61 5.29
C HIS A 29 -21.59 2.16 5.42
N TYR A 30 -21.27 2.71 6.58
CA TYR A 30 -19.99 3.32 6.90
C TYR A 30 -19.28 2.50 7.96
N MET A 31 -17.98 2.33 7.81
CA MET A 31 -17.12 1.73 8.82
C MET A 31 -16.74 2.78 9.86
N HIS A 32 -17.32 2.71 11.05
CA HIS A 32 -17.05 3.67 12.13
C HIS A 32 -16.02 3.12 13.11
N TYR A 33 -14.91 3.82 13.28
CA TYR A 33 -13.90 3.56 14.30
C TYR A 33 -14.30 4.21 15.63
N THR A 34 -14.26 3.43 16.71
CA THR A 34 -14.83 3.81 18.01
C THR A 34 -13.89 4.62 18.92
N GLY A 35 -12.65 4.87 18.49
CA GLY A 35 -11.61 5.46 19.33
C GLY A 35 -11.03 4.52 20.39
N ARG A 36 -11.33 3.22 20.34
CA ARG A 36 -10.79 2.19 21.25
C ARG A 36 -10.03 1.12 20.45
N GLY A 37 -8.72 1.03 20.64
CA GLY A 37 -7.83 0.26 19.75
C GLY A 37 -8.17 0.47 18.28
N THR A 38 -8.41 -0.64 17.58
CA THR A 38 -8.86 -0.70 16.19
C THR A 38 -10.33 -1.13 16.07
N GLU A 39 -11.09 -1.06 17.17
CA GLU A 39 -12.49 -1.47 17.21
C GLU A 39 -13.34 -0.62 16.26
N ARG A 40 -14.07 -1.30 15.37
CA ARG A 40 -14.89 -0.69 14.34
C ARG A 40 -16.24 -1.39 14.21
N GLN A 41 -17.23 -0.67 13.69
CA GLN A 41 -18.61 -1.16 13.55
C GLN A 41 -19.27 -0.58 12.28
N PRO A 42 -19.99 -1.41 11.50
CA PRO A 42 -20.83 -0.92 10.40
C PRO A 42 -22.02 -0.09 10.90
N LEU A 43 -22.15 1.14 10.40
CA LEU A 43 -23.24 2.07 10.71
C LEU A 43 -23.95 2.54 9.44
N CYS A 44 -25.29 2.62 9.45
CA CYS A 44 -26.01 3.30 8.38
C CYS A 44 -25.72 4.81 8.38
N GLY A 45 -26.09 5.52 7.32
CA GLY A 45 -25.85 6.97 7.19
C GLY A 45 -26.38 7.81 8.37
N GLN A 46 -27.53 7.45 8.95
CA GLN A 46 -28.06 8.16 10.13
C GLN A 46 -27.26 7.84 11.40
N CYS A 47 -26.97 6.57 11.65
CA CYS A 47 -26.18 6.16 12.81
C CYS A 47 -24.76 6.72 12.78
N ARG A 48 -24.18 6.90 11.59
CA ARG A 48 -22.91 7.61 11.39
C ARG A 48 -22.95 9.03 11.95
N VAL A 49 -23.96 9.81 11.54
CA VAL A 49 -24.17 11.20 11.99
C VAL A 49 -24.41 11.25 13.50
N ASP A 50 -25.11 10.26 14.05
CA ASP A 50 -25.31 10.15 15.50
C ASP A 50 -24.00 9.88 16.24
N ALA A 51 -23.21 8.92 15.77
CA ALA A 51 -21.92 8.57 16.38
C ALA A 51 -20.92 9.74 16.33
N GLU A 52 -20.79 10.44 15.19
CA GLU A 52 -19.91 11.61 15.03
C GLU A 52 -20.30 12.77 15.95
N ALA A 53 -21.59 12.91 16.24
CA ALA A 53 -22.10 13.89 17.19
C ALA A 53 -22.03 13.42 18.66
N GLY A 54 -21.38 12.29 18.94
CA GLY A 54 -21.24 11.72 20.27
C GLY A 54 -22.52 11.10 20.86
N ARG A 55 -23.54 10.85 20.04
CA ARG A 55 -24.76 10.15 20.46
C ARG A 55 -24.54 8.64 20.50
N ALA A 56 -25.16 7.98 21.46
CA ALA A 56 -25.09 6.53 21.58
C ALA A 56 -25.81 5.85 20.42
N VAL A 57 -25.15 4.88 19.79
CA VAL A 57 -25.70 4.07 18.71
C VAL A 57 -25.82 2.62 19.19
N SER A 58 -27.00 2.03 19.03
CA SER A 58 -27.24 0.62 19.35
C SER A 58 -26.62 -0.27 18.26
N THR A 59 -25.70 -1.14 18.66
CA THR A 59 -25.06 -2.13 17.77
C THR A 59 -25.11 -3.51 18.37
N GLY A 60 -25.22 -4.54 17.51
CA GLY A 60 -25.30 -5.93 17.93
C GLY A 60 -24.58 -6.89 16.99
N ARG A 61 -24.18 -8.05 17.52
CA ARG A 61 -23.53 -9.11 16.72
C ARG A 61 -24.57 -10.03 16.07
N LEU A 62 -24.31 -10.44 14.85
CA LEU A 62 -25.14 -11.34 14.04
C LEU A 62 -24.48 -12.72 13.92
N CYS A 63 -25.24 -13.71 13.48
CA CYS A 63 -24.67 -14.95 12.94
C CYS A 63 -24.19 -14.72 11.50
N GLU A 64 -23.36 -15.64 10.97
CA GLU A 64 -22.79 -15.54 9.63
C GLU A 64 -23.87 -15.32 8.54
N PRO A 65 -24.96 -16.12 8.43
CA PRO A 65 -25.98 -15.89 7.41
C PRO A 65 -26.65 -14.50 7.48
N CYS A 66 -26.95 -14.03 8.70
CA CYS A 66 -27.57 -12.70 8.86
C CYS A 66 -26.58 -11.56 8.62
N PHE A 67 -25.29 -11.79 8.87
CA PHE A 67 -24.26 -10.83 8.54
C PHE A 67 -24.14 -10.71 7.02
N ASP A 68 -24.05 -11.83 6.30
CA ASP A 68 -23.92 -11.86 4.85
C ASP A 68 -25.15 -11.24 4.15
N GLU A 69 -26.36 -11.45 4.68
CA GLU A 69 -27.58 -10.79 4.17
C GLU A 69 -27.60 -9.28 4.42
N ALA A 70 -27.01 -8.84 5.52
CA ALA A 70 -26.92 -7.44 5.91
C ALA A 70 -25.70 -6.73 5.32
N GLU A 71 -24.74 -7.48 4.79
CA GLU A 71 -23.49 -6.99 4.23
C GLU A 71 -23.78 -6.23 2.93
N GLY A 72 -23.86 -4.91 3.06
CA GLY A 72 -23.99 -4.01 1.93
C GLY A 72 -22.68 -3.42 1.47
N SER A 73 -22.76 -2.41 0.61
CA SER A 73 -21.57 -1.71 0.12
C SER A 73 -21.04 -0.72 1.18
N ILE A 74 -19.72 -0.72 1.40
CA ILE A 74 -19.07 0.26 2.27
C ILE A 74 -18.99 1.61 1.55
N ALA A 75 -19.82 2.56 2.00
CA ALA A 75 -19.89 3.95 1.54
C ALA A 75 -18.77 4.84 2.10
N GLY A 76 -17.96 4.36 3.05
CA GLY A 76 -16.80 5.10 3.55
C GLY A 76 -16.37 4.67 4.95
N ALA A 77 -15.33 5.30 5.48
CA ALA A 77 -14.92 5.17 6.87
C ALA A 77 -15.06 6.49 7.62
N VAL A 78 -15.44 6.42 8.90
CA VAL A 78 -15.58 7.58 9.79
C VAL A 78 -15.07 7.28 11.19
N GLY A 79 -14.94 8.33 12.01
CA GLY A 79 -14.32 8.22 13.32
C GLY A 79 -12.81 8.02 13.21
N LEU A 80 -12.15 7.82 14.35
CA LEU A 80 -10.71 7.55 14.41
C LEU A 80 -10.47 6.28 15.22
N PRO A 81 -9.44 5.47 14.87
CA PRO A 81 -8.92 4.48 15.80
C PRO A 81 -8.43 5.17 17.08
N GLN A 82 -8.14 4.39 18.11
CA GLN A 82 -7.54 4.95 19.32
C GLN A 82 -6.17 5.53 18.99
N THR A 83 -6.04 6.84 19.17
CA THR A 83 -4.73 7.48 19.30
C THR A 83 -4.20 7.16 20.69
N VAL A 84 -3.27 6.20 20.77
CA VAL A 84 -2.47 6.01 21.97
C VAL A 84 -1.29 6.96 21.84
N ASP A 85 -1.23 7.96 22.71
CA ASP A 85 0.01 8.69 22.94
C ASP A 85 0.98 7.73 23.63
N ALA A 86 1.65 6.93 22.81
CA ALA A 86 2.77 6.16 23.27
C ALA A 86 3.86 7.20 23.52
N SER A 87 3.97 7.66 24.77
CA SER A 87 5.16 8.32 25.30
C SER A 87 6.32 7.31 25.31
N ARG A 88 6.58 6.66 24.17
CA ARG A 88 7.93 6.21 23.87
C ARG A 88 8.71 7.51 23.82
N PRO A 89 9.76 7.68 24.63
CA PRO A 89 10.70 8.74 24.34
C PRO A 89 11.03 8.56 22.86
N VAL A 90 10.70 9.57 22.04
CA VAL A 90 11.32 9.71 20.73
C VAL A 90 12.79 9.54 21.06
N VAL A 91 13.38 8.44 20.58
CA VAL A 91 14.75 8.05 20.90
C VAL A 91 15.55 9.34 20.84
N GLU A 92 16.16 9.76 21.97
CA GLU A 92 16.91 11.01 22.00
C GLU A 92 17.75 11.03 20.73
N ALA A 93 17.56 12.08 19.91
CA ALA A 93 18.12 12.11 18.57
C ALA A 93 19.60 11.71 18.69
N GLY A 94 19.92 10.54 18.14
CA GLY A 94 21.27 10.00 18.21
C GLY A 94 22.26 10.99 17.60
N PRO A 95 23.56 10.76 17.75
CA PRO A 95 24.55 11.58 17.06
C PRO A 95 24.18 11.71 15.58
N LEU A 96 24.12 12.95 15.10
CA LEU A 96 23.82 13.23 13.69
C LEU A 96 25.02 12.81 12.85
N THR A 97 24.81 11.89 11.92
CA THR A 97 25.82 11.47 10.95
C THR A 97 25.62 12.26 9.67
N ALA A 98 26.64 13.01 9.24
CA ALA A 98 26.62 13.69 7.96
C ALA A 98 26.73 12.69 6.81
N PHE A 99 26.04 12.97 5.69
CA PHE A 99 26.23 12.21 4.46
C PHE A 99 27.68 12.33 3.96
N PRO A 100 28.19 11.31 3.25
CA PRO A 100 29.55 11.34 2.72
C PRO A 100 29.67 12.41 1.64
N GLU A 101 30.78 13.17 1.64
CA GLU A 101 31.04 14.23 0.65
C GLU A 101 30.95 13.70 -0.80
N ALA A 102 31.30 12.43 -1.01
CA ALA A 102 31.20 11.74 -2.29
C ALA A 102 29.77 11.78 -2.87
N ALA A 103 28.72 11.79 -2.03
CA ALA A 103 27.33 11.83 -2.45
C ALA A 103 26.86 13.21 -2.93
N ARG A 104 27.60 14.27 -2.61
CA ARG A 104 27.19 15.66 -2.92
C ARG A 104 25.75 15.91 -2.44
N THR A 105 24.84 16.30 -3.34
CA THR A 105 23.42 16.45 -3.05
C THR A 105 22.72 15.10 -3.15
N VAL A 106 22.26 14.57 -2.02
CA VAL A 106 21.42 13.37 -1.96
C VAL A 106 19.97 13.76 -2.27
N LEU A 107 19.37 13.10 -3.26
CA LEU A 107 17.97 13.27 -3.65
C LEU A 107 17.04 12.31 -2.90
N ASP A 108 17.50 11.08 -2.68
CA ASP A 108 16.72 10.03 -2.01
C ASP A 108 17.64 8.96 -1.41
N LEU A 109 17.08 8.14 -0.52
CA LEU A 109 17.79 7.04 0.12
C LEU A 109 16.91 5.80 0.29
N ALA A 110 17.53 4.62 0.27
CA ALA A 110 16.84 3.35 0.49
C ALA A 110 17.67 2.41 1.38
N PRO A 111 17.09 1.82 2.44
CA PRO A 111 17.80 0.90 3.31
C PRO A 111 17.96 -0.49 2.69
N THR A 112 19.05 -1.16 3.07
CA THR A 112 19.38 -2.56 2.73
C THR A 112 20.02 -3.25 3.93
N GLU A 113 20.18 -4.56 3.86
CA GLU A 113 20.98 -5.32 4.84
C GLU A 113 22.46 -4.94 4.87
N GLN A 114 22.98 -4.33 3.80
CA GLN A 114 24.39 -3.97 3.64
C GLN A 114 24.69 -2.50 4.03
N GLY A 115 23.66 -1.68 4.29
CA GLY A 115 23.79 -0.25 4.52
C GLY A 115 22.69 0.57 3.85
N LEU A 116 22.94 1.87 3.67
CA LEU A 116 22.03 2.79 2.99
C LEU A 116 22.48 3.01 1.54
N LEU A 117 21.59 2.82 0.58
CA LEU A 117 21.80 3.33 -0.76
C LEU A 117 21.40 4.81 -0.81
N LEU A 118 22.22 5.62 -1.47
CA LEU A 118 22.02 7.05 -1.68
C LEU A 118 21.90 7.34 -3.18
N LEU A 119 20.86 8.05 -3.59
CA LEU A 119 20.74 8.59 -4.94
C LEU A 119 21.24 10.02 -4.95
N SER A 120 22.33 10.27 -5.67
CA SER A 120 22.91 11.60 -5.83
C SER A 120 22.25 12.37 -6.97
N SER A 121 22.31 13.70 -6.93
CA SER A 121 21.71 14.58 -7.96
C SER A 121 22.29 14.40 -9.37
N ASP A 122 23.48 13.79 -9.48
CA ASP A 122 24.15 13.45 -10.74
C ASP A 122 23.89 11.99 -11.20
N GLY A 123 22.89 11.35 -10.61
CA GLY A 123 22.41 10.01 -10.97
C GLY A 123 23.19 8.87 -10.30
N ARG A 124 24.25 9.14 -9.54
CA ARG A 124 25.01 8.08 -8.84
C ARG A 124 24.18 7.40 -7.76
N ILE A 125 24.31 6.08 -7.69
CA ILE A 125 23.78 5.23 -6.63
C ILE A 125 24.97 4.77 -5.80
N LEU A 126 25.04 5.22 -4.55
CA LEU A 126 26.14 4.94 -3.64
C LEU A 126 25.68 4.03 -2.50
N LEU A 127 26.44 2.98 -2.18
CA LEU A 127 26.26 2.23 -0.93
C LEU A 127 27.09 2.90 0.16
N TRP A 128 26.41 3.35 1.21
CA TRP A 128 27.00 4.01 2.36
C TRP A 128 26.80 3.18 3.63
N ASP A 129 27.90 2.88 4.29
CA ASP A 129 27.95 2.32 5.64
C ASP A 129 28.13 3.46 6.65
N PRO A 130 27.07 3.85 7.39
CA PRO A 130 27.15 4.95 8.35
C PRO A 130 28.01 4.61 9.58
N GLU A 131 28.26 3.33 9.88
CA GLU A 131 29.05 2.90 11.04
C GLU A 131 30.55 2.82 10.69
N GLY A 132 30.88 2.17 9.58
CA GLY A 132 32.26 2.03 9.09
C GLY A 132 32.76 3.23 8.28
N GLY A 133 31.85 4.13 7.86
CA GLY A 133 32.16 5.31 7.05
C GLY A 133 32.47 5.02 5.58
N GLY A 134 32.34 3.77 5.13
CA GLY A 134 32.58 3.38 3.75
C GLY A 134 31.51 3.92 2.81
N CYS A 135 31.91 4.44 1.64
CA CYS A 135 30.99 4.91 0.61
C CYS A 135 31.51 4.51 -0.78
N GLU A 136 30.74 3.73 -1.52
CA GLU A 136 31.12 3.15 -2.81
C GLU A 136 30.03 3.40 -3.86
N GLU A 137 30.42 3.82 -5.07
CA GLU A 137 29.49 3.90 -6.21
C GLU A 137 29.18 2.49 -6.71
N LYS A 138 27.90 2.12 -6.71
CA LYS A 138 27.41 0.82 -7.18
C LYS A 138 26.84 0.89 -8.59
N ALA A 139 26.21 2.00 -8.95
CA ALA A 139 25.58 2.18 -10.25
C ALA A 139 25.35 3.67 -10.53
N ARG A 140 24.86 3.97 -11.74
CA ARG A 140 24.45 5.32 -12.14
C ARG A 140 23.20 5.25 -13.01
N SER A 141 22.14 5.93 -12.58
CA SER A 141 20.91 6.07 -13.36
C SER A 141 21.05 7.14 -14.43
N THR A 142 20.42 6.87 -15.58
CA THR A 142 20.31 7.81 -16.70
C THR A 142 18.93 8.42 -16.84
N VAL A 143 17.99 7.97 -16.01
CA VAL A 143 16.64 8.51 -15.94
C VAL A 143 16.69 9.93 -15.37
N GLU A 144 16.07 10.85 -16.10
CA GLU A 144 15.97 12.27 -15.75
C GLU A 144 14.51 12.70 -15.81
N VAL A 145 14.13 13.62 -14.92
CA VAL A 145 12.81 14.23 -14.94
C VAL A 145 12.70 15.08 -16.22
N PRO A 146 11.64 14.91 -17.05
CA PRO A 146 11.45 15.73 -18.24
C PRO A 146 11.43 17.23 -17.92
N ALA A 147 12.07 18.05 -18.74
CA ALA A 147 12.19 19.49 -18.50
C ALA A 147 10.82 20.22 -18.54
N GLU A 148 9.87 19.65 -19.28
CA GLU A 148 8.50 20.09 -19.44
C GLU A 148 7.53 19.54 -18.38
N ALA A 149 8.02 18.69 -17.46
CA ALA A 149 7.19 18.12 -16.41
C ALA A 149 6.55 19.24 -15.57
N SER A 150 5.23 19.25 -15.53
CA SER A 150 4.45 20.20 -14.73
C SER A 150 3.83 19.46 -13.56
N PRO A 151 3.84 20.03 -12.35
CA PRO A 151 3.24 19.38 -11.20
C PRO A 151 1.73 19.27 -11.37
N TRP A 152 1.16 18.16 -10.90
CA TRP A 152 -0.27 17.96 -10.85
C TRP A 152 -0.74 17.91 -9.40
N ASN A 153 -1.68 18.77 -9.02
CA ASN A 153 -2.19 18.87 -7.64
C ASN A 153 -1.07 18.97 -6.56
N GLY A 154 0.03 19.66 -6.87
CA GLY A 154 1.19 19.79 -5.98
C GLY A 154 2.13 18.59 -5.95
N HIS A 155 1.88 17.55 -6.75
CA HIS A 155 2.80 16.43 -6.94
C HIS A 155 3.85 16.80 -8.00
N GLU A 156 5.09 16.98 -7.57
CA GLU A 156 6.24 17.22 -8.44
C GLU A 156 6.87 15.89 -8.85
N GLN A 157 7.25 15.79 -10.13
CA GLN A 157 8.03 14.63 -10.58
C GLN A 157 9.44 14.69 -9.99
N ALA A 158 9.84 13.59 -9.36
CA ALA A 158 11.13 13.48 -8.70
C ALA A 158 11.69 12.07 -8.88
N ARG A 159 13.02 11.96 -8.90
CA ARG A 159 13.67 10.64 -8.90
C ARG A 159 13.56 10.03 -7.51
N ARG A 160 13.11 8.77 -7.44
CA ARG A 160 13.00 7.99 -6.22
C ARG A 160 13.87 6.75 -6.29
N LEU A 161 14.46 6.40 -5.17
CA LEU A 161 15.34 5.24 -5.03
C LEU A 161 14.63 4.14 -4.24
N HIS A 162 14.67 2.94 -4.78
CA HIS A 162 14.21 1.73 -4.11
C HIS A 162 15.34 0.70 -4.11
N ALA A 163 15.37 -0.14 -3.08
CA ALA A 163 16.40 -1.17 -2.95
C ALA A 163 15.77 -2.52 -2.62
N SER A 164 16.39 -3.60 -3.08
CA SER A 164 16.06 -4.94 -2.58
C SER A 164 16.59 -5.10 -1.15
N PRO A 165 15.90 -5.87 -0.29
CA PRO A 165 16.33 -6.06 1.10
C PRO A 165 17.77 -6.54 1.22
N ASP A 166 18.18 -7.49 0.37
CA ASP A 166 19.53 -8.06 0.32
C ASP A 166 20.62 -7.10 -0.21
N GLY A 167 20.24 -5.91 -0.69
CA GLY A 167 21.14 -4.92 -1.28
C GLY A 167 21.75 -5.35 -2.61
N ARG A 168 21.20 -6.36 -3.29
CA ARG A 168 21.69 -6.80 -4.61
C ARG A 168 21.18 -5.97 -5.76
N PHE A 169 19.96 -5.44 -5.64
CA PHE A 169 19.31 -4.66 -6.69
C PHE A 169 18.87 -3.29 -6.16
N ALA A 170 18.84 -2.32 -7.05
CA ALA A 170 18.18 -1.05 -6.81
C ALA A 170 17.29 -0.69 -8.01
N ALA A 171 16.37 0.23 -7.80
CA ALA A 171 15.65 0.87 -8.87
C ALA A 171 15.60 2.37 -8.68
N VAL A 172 15.72 3.11 -9.78
CA VAL A 172 15.46 4.55 -9.82
C VAL A 172 14.27 4.79 -10.72
N VAL A 173 13.23 5.40 -10.18
CA VAL A 173 11.98 5.70 -10.91
C VAL A 173 11.69 7.20 -10.88
N ILE A 174 10.94 7.70 -11.85
CA ILE A 174 10.36 9.04 -11.78
C ILE A 174 9.00 8.91 -11.12
N ASP A 175 8.92 9.38 -9.88
CA ASP A 175 7.67 9.49 -9.16
C ASP A 175 6.72 10.43 -9.89
N PHE A 176 5.43 10.10 -9.93
CA PHE A 176 4.43 10.80 -10.75
C PHE A 176 4.79 10.87 -12.25
N GLY A 177 5.65 9.97 -12.71
CA GLY A 177 6.11 9.85 -14.08
C GLY A 177 5.94 8.44 -14.66
N THR A 178 6.64 8.18 -15.75
CA THR A 178 6.40 6.98 -16.57
C THR A 178 7.59 6.05 -16.69
N ARG A 179 8.78 6.43 -16.21
CA ARG A 179 10.03 5.72 -16.48
C ARG A 179 10.79 5.35 -15.21
N GLY A 180 11.60 4.30 -15.32
CA GLY A 180 12.60 3.94 -14.34
C GLY A 180 13.60 2.90 -14.86
N GLU A 181 14.55 2.55 -14.03
CA GLU A 181 15.61 1.57 -14.30
C GLU A 181 15.80 0.69 -13.06
N VAL A 182 15.97 -0.62 -13.26
CA VAL A 182 16.44 -1.57 -12.25
C VAL A 182 17.90 -1.91 -12.53
N PHE A 183 18.72 -1.98 -11.50
CA PHE A 183 20.16 -2.23 -11.55
C PHE A 183 20.53 -3.48 -10.78
N ASP A 184 21.43 -4.30 -11.34
CA ASP A 184 22.23 -5.24 -10.55
C ASP A 184 23.43 -4.47 -9.97
N LEU A 185 23.49 -4.32 -8.65
CA LEU A 185 24.49 -3.50 -7.96
C LEU A 185 25.88 -4.14 -7.88
N ALA A 186 25.99 -5.44 -8.18
CA ALA A 186 27.30 -6.09 -8.27
C ALA A 186 27.99 -5.75 -9.60
N SER A 187 27.21 -5.65 -10.68
CA SER A 187 27.71 -5.30 -12.02
C SER A 187 27.61 -3.80 -12.35
N GLY A 188 26.77 -3.06 -11.62
CA GLY A 188 26.38 -1.68 -11.92
C GLY A 188 25.54 -1.50 -13.19
N SER A 189 25.07 -2.60 -13.80
CA SER A 189 24.36 -2.59 -15.07
C SER A 189 22.84 -2.49 -14.88
N VAL A 190 22.18 -1.80 -15.79
CA VAL A 190 20.71 -1.82 -15.91
C VAL A 190 20.28 -3.20 -16.39
N THR A 191 19.42 -3.86 -15.62
CA THR A 191 18.86 -5.19 -15.93
C THR A 191 17.44 -5.08 -16.49
N VAL A 192 16.67 -4.09 -16.04
CA VAL A 192 15.29 -3.86 -16.50
C VAL A 192 15.08 -2.37 -16.74
N SER A 193 14.60 -2.00 -17.93
CA SER A 193 14.04 -0.67 -18.19
C SER A 193 12.55 -0.70 -17.88
N LEU A 194 12.10 0.20 -17.02
CA LEU A 194 10.71 0.30 -16.58
C LEU A 194 10.02 1.40 -17.38
N GLU A 195 8.88 1.08 -17.97
CA GLU A 195 8.01 2.05 -18.62
C GLU A 195 6.54 1.66 -18.38
N ASN A 196 5.71 2.63 -18.00
CA ASN A 196 4.26 2.47 -17.92
C ASN A 196 3.56 3.22 -19.07
N ASP A 197 2.28 2.90 -19.30
CA ASP A 197 1.48 3.47 -20.39
C ASP A 197 1.15 4.97 -20.26
N GLY A 198 1.56 5.60 -19.16
CA GLY A 198 1.47 7.04 -18.93
C GLY A 198 0.09 7.58 -18.57
N HIS A 199 -0.97 6.77 -18.67
CA HIS A 199 -2.33 7.21 -18.44
C HIS A 199 -2.54 7.68 -16.99
N HIS A 200 -2.69 9.00 -16.79
CA HIS A 200 -2.79 9.67 -15.49
C HIS A 200 -1.69 9.25 -14.49
N SER A 201 -0.49 8.97 -15.00
CA SER A 201 0.67 8.63 -14.16
C SER A 201 1.10 9.76 -13.21
N ASP A 202 0.68 11.00 -13.48
CA ASP A 202 0.88 12.19 -12.67
C ASP A 202 -0.02 12.27 -11.42
N THR A 203 -1.02 11.40 -11.32
CA THR A 203 -1.97 11.39 -10.21
C THR A 203 -1.54 10.55 -9.00
N VAL A 204 -0.61 9.60 -9.21
CA VAL A 204 -0.16 8.63 -8.22
C VAL A 204 1.35 8.37 -8.35
N PRO A 205 2.04 8.01 -7.26
CA PRO A 205 3.43 7.58 -7.30
C PRO A 205 3.70 6.48 -8.33
N PHE A 206 4.95 6.37 -8.76
CA PHE A 206 5.36 5.22 -9.56
C PHE A 206 5.33 3.97 -8.68
N SER A 207 4.50 2.99 -9.03
CA SER A 207 4.42 1.74 -8.27
C SER A 207 5.70 0.94 -8.44
N LEU A 208 6.49 0.83 -7.36
CA LEU A 208 7.64 -0.06 -7.32
C LEU A 208 7.90 -0.59 -5.92
N LEU A 209 8.13 -1.90 -5.81
CA LEU A 209 8.48 -2.57 -4.57
C LEU A 209 9.38 -3.78 -4.84
N PHE A 210 10.51 -3.86 -4.14
CA PHE A 210 11.25 -5.10 -4.02
C PHE A 210 10.71 -5.94 -2.85
N THR A 211 10.63 -7.25 -3.06
CA THR A 211 10.24 -8.21 -2.04
C THR A 211 11.03 -9.51 -2.18
N VAL A 212 10.94 -10.38 -1.18
CA VAL A 212 11.52 -11.73 -1.22
C VAL A 212 10.40 -12.75 -1.13
N HIS A 213 10.35 -13.65 -2.12
CA HIS A 213 9.41 -14.76 -2.15
C HIS A 213 10.15 -16.05 -2.48
N ALA A 214 9.90 -17.12 -1.70
CA ALA A 214 10.59 -18.40 -1.81
C ALA A 214 12.13 -18.27 -1.85
N GLY A 215 12.69 -17.31 -1.10
CA GLY A 215 14.13 -17.04 -1.05
C GLY A 215 14.70 -16.31 -2.28
N ARG A 216 13.84 -15.83 -3.19
CA ARG A 216 14.24 -15.07 -4.37
C ARG A 216 13.73 -13.63 -4.29
N THR A 217 14.58 -12.69 -4.69
CA THR A 217 14.19 -11.29 -4.85
C THR A 217 13.30 -11.14 -6.09
N VAL A 218 12.20 -10.42 -5.95
CA VAL A 218 11.23 -10.11 -7.01
C VAL A 218 10.98 -8.60 -6.98
N VAL A 219 10.84 -7.97 -8.15
CA VAL A 219 10.43 -6.57 -8.27
C VAL A 219 9.00 -6.49 -8.78
N LEU A 220 8.15 -5.80 -8.03
CA LEU A 220 6.79 -5.46 -8.44
C LEU A 220 6.82 -4.05 -9.03
N HIS A 221 6.24 -3.86 -10.21
CA HIS A 221 6.19 -2.57 -10.88
C HIS A 221 4.92 -2.41 -11.72
N ARG A 222 4.52 -1.17 -11.96
CA ARG A 222 3.34 -0.86 -12.78
C ARG A 222 3.72 -0.82 -14.26
N THR A 223 3.05 -1.62 -15.08
CA THR A 223 3.21 -1.60 -16.55
C THR A 223 2.08 -0.87 -17.27
N LYS A 224 0.90 -0.79 -16.65
CA LYS A 224 -0.23 0.06 -17.07
C LYS A 224 -0.84 0.73 -15.86
N TRP A 225 -1.53 1.84 -16.03
CA TRP A 225 -2.16 2.60 -14.94
C TRP A 225 -2.85 1.73 -13.87
N ASN A 226 -3.55 0.65 -14.25
CA ASN A 226 -4.26 -0.26 -13.34
C ASN A 226 -3.61 -1.65 -13.14
N ARG A 227 -2.39 -1.87 -13.65
CA ARG A 227 -1.78 -3.21 -13.75
C ARG A 227 -0.37 -3.25 -13.14
N ILE A 228 -0.21 -4.10 -12.14
CA ILE A 228 1.11 -4.48 -11.59
C ILE A 228 1.59 -5.78 -12.23
N GLU A 229 2.88 -5.83 -12.47
CA GLU A 229 3.64 -7.00 -12.86
C GLU A 229 4.72 -7.26 -11.83
N ALA A 230 4.97 -8.53 -11.52
CA ALA A 230 6.13 -8.98 -10.79
C ALA A 230 7.10 -9.62 -11.77
N SER A 231 8.37 -9.21 -11.73
CA SER A 231 9.42 -9.77 -12.58
C SER A 231 10.67 -10.14 -11.77
N ASP A 232 11.48 -11.02 -12.34
CA ASP A 232 12.83 -11.28 -11.84
C ASP A 232 13.69 -10.02 -12.12
N PRO A 233 14.27 -9.38 -11.09
CA PRO A 233 15.02 -8.14 -11.27
C PRO A 233 16.34 -8.33 -12.02
N ALA A 234 16.86 -9.55 -12.16
CA ALA A 234 18.10 -9.81 -12.90
C ALA A 234 17.85 -9.92 -14.41
N THR A 235 16.71 -10.47 -14.82
CA THR A 235 16.41 -10.79 -16.23
C THR A 235 15.27 -9.97 -16.82
N GLY A 236 14.42 -9.39 -15.97
CA GLY A 236 13.16 -8.79 -16.39
C GLY A 236 12.07 -9.79 -16.76
N GLU A 237 12.32 -11.10 -16.63
CA GLU A 237 11.32 -12.12 -16.96
C GLU A 237 10.11 -12.02 -16.01
N PRO A 238 8.88 -12.07 -16.53
CA PRO A 238 7.68 -11.98 -15.72
C PRO A 238 7.54 -13.23 -14.83
N VAL A 239 7.25 -12.99 -13.56
CA VAL A 239 6.94 -14.00 -12.54
C VAL A 239 5.43 -14.14 -12.38
N ALA A 240 4.73 -13.01 -12.23
CA ALA A 240 3.29 -12.97 -12.14
C ALA A 240 2.78 -11.63 -12.69
N VAL A 241 1.58 -11.63 -13.26
CA VAL A 241 1.00 -10.43 -13.84
C VAL A 241 -0.44 -10.31 -13.37
N MET A 242 -0.87 -9.09 -13.03
CA MET A 242 -2.29 -8.84 -12.85
C MET A 242 -3.02 -9.04 -14.19
N PRO A 243 -4.29 -9.49 -14.16
CA PRO A 243 -5.10 -9.69 -15.36
C PRO A 243 -5.22 -8.43 -16.21
N ALA A 244 -5.52 -8.65 -17.48
CA ALA A 244 -5.92 -7.55 -18.35
C ALA A 244 -7.20 -6.88 -17.79
N SER A 245 -7.35 -5.58 -18.03
CA SER A 245 -8.47 -4.80 -17.53
C SER A 245 -9.82 -5.45 -17.88
N ASP A 246 -10.59 -5.80 -16.86
CA ASP A 246 -11.98 -6.21 -16.99
C ASP A 246 -12.87 -5.11 -16.41
N SER A 247 -13.65 -4.44 -17.27
CA SER A 247 -14.53 -3.35 -16.86
C SER A 247 -15.59 -3.73 -15.82
N SER A 248 -15.93 -5.03 -15.71
CA SER A 248 -16.87 -5.52 -14.69
C SER A 248 -16.23 -5.55 -13.29
N GLN A 249 -14.90 -5.49 -13.23
CA GLN A 249 -14.14 -5.62 -12.01
C GLN A 249 -13.73 -4.24 -11.48
N PHE A 250 -14.04 -3.98 -10.21
CA PHE A 250 -13.71 -2.73 -9.53
C PHE A 250 -12.21 -2.36 -9.62
N TRP A 251 -11.32 -3.31 -9.37
CA TRP A 251 -9.86 -3.09 -9.35
C TRP A 251 -9.31 -2.62 -10.70
N SER A 252 -9.99 -2.95 -11.81
CA SER A 252 -9.62 -2.50 -13.15
C SER A 252 -9.78 -0.99 -13.33
N HIS A 253 -10.49 -0.32 -12.42
CA HIS A 253 -10.68 1.13 -12.43
C HIS A 253 -9.74 1.88 -11.48
N CYS A 254 -8.85 1.17 -10.79
CA CYS A 254 -7.94 1.74 -9.82
C CYS A 254 -6.56 1.99 -10.44
N PHE A 255 -6.11 3.24 -10.41
CA PHE A 255 -4.75 3.65 -10.72
C PHE A 255 -3.83 3.19 -9.60
N GLN A 256 -2.97 2.21 -9.89
CA GLN A 256 -2.06 1.64 -8.89
C GLN A 256 -1.02 2.68 -8.49
N GLY A 257 -0.87 2.96 -7.20
CA GLY A 257 0.05 3.97 -6.68
C GLY A 257 1.27 3.36 -5.99
N ALA A 258 1.71 3.96 -4.89
CA ALA A 258 2.80 3.45 -4.09
C ALA A 258 2.48 2.05 -3.54
N LEU A 259 3.50 1.19 -3.52
CA LEU A 259 3.40 -0.19 -3.05
C LEU A 259 4.07 -0.36 -1.69
N TYR A 260 3.41 -1.10 -0.80
CA TYR A 260 3.84 -1.27 0.58
C TYR A 260 3.85 -2.76 0.93
N ALA A 261 5.02 -3.27 1.35
CA ALA A 261 5.12 -4.63 1.86
C ALA A 261 4.52 -4.73 3.27
N GLY A 262 3.83 -5.84 3.55
CA GLY A 262 3.44 -6.21 4.90
C GLY A 262 4.67 -6.61 5.74
N PRO A 263 4.64 -6.48 7.08
CA PRO A 263 5.77 -6.79 7.95
C PRO A 263 6.29 -8.23 7.84
N ALA A 264 5.41 -9.17 7.47
CA ALA A 264 5.75 -10.57 7.27
C ALA A 264 6.16 -10.90 5.82
N GLY A 265 6.15 -9.93 4.90
CA GLY A 265 6.40 -10.14 3.47
C GLY A 265 5.34 -10.97 2.73
N THR A 266 4.23 -11.33 3.38
CA THR A 266 3.17 -12.19 2.80
C THR A 266 2.06 -11.39 2.12
N ARG A 267 2.04 -10.08 2.31
CA ARG A 267 1.02 -9.17 1.77
C ARG A 267 1.70 -7.97 1.15
N VAL A 268 1.03 -7.37 0.18
CA VAL A 268 1.37 -6.07 -0.37
C VAL A 268 0.10 -5.23 -0.44
N ALA A 269 0.24 -3.92 -0.25
CA ALA A 269 -0.82 -2.95 -0.44
C ALA A 269 -0.41 -1.91 -1.49
N SER A 270 -1.39 -1.44 -2.24
CA SER A 270 -1.32 -0.29 -3.14
C SER A 270 -2.22 0.80 -2.58
N ASP A 271 -1.77 2.05 -2.54
CA ASP A 271 -2.57 3.22 -2.11
C ASP A 271 -3.45 3.78 -3.24
N ALA A 272 -3.91 2.90 -4.13
CA ALA A 272 -4.48 3.21 -5.43
C ALA A 272 -5.52 4.33 -5.44
N TRP A 273 -5.57 5.06 -6.55
CA TRP A 273 -6.51 6.15 -6.81
C TRP A 273 -7.63 5.70 -7.75
N TRP A 274 -8.83 6.24 -7.58
CA TRP A 274 -9.94 6.08 -8.53
C TRP A 274 -10.36 7.44 -9.07
N TRP A 275 -10.85 7.49 -10.33
CA TRP A 275 -11.00 8.74 -11.10
C TRP A 275 -11.89 9.80 -10.44
N HIS A 276 -12.94 9.39 -9.73
CA HIS A 276 -13.60 10.26 -8.74
C HIS A 276 -12.60 10.36 -7.60
N PRO A 277 -12.03 11.53 -7.28
CA PRO A 277 -10.82 11.67 -6.47
C PRO A 277 -10.92 10.96 -5.11
N LEU A 278 -10.66 9.66 -5.12
CA LEU A 278 -10.96 8.71 -4.04
C LEU A 278 -9.71 7.85 -3.89
N GLY A 279 -9.16 7.82 -2.68
CA GLY A 279 -8.25 6.76 -2.31
C GLY A 279 -9.02 5.46 -2.20
N ARG A 280 -8.50 4.43 -2.85
CA ARG A 280 -9.02 3.06 -2.86
C ARG A 280 -7.87 2.10 -2.59
N PRO A 281 -7.33 2.05 -1.36
CA PRO A 281 -6.22 1.15 -1.08
C PRO A 281 -6.65 -0.31 -1.27
N ILE A 282 -5.82 -1.08 -1.96
CA ILE A 282 -6.04 -2.50 -2.24
C ILE A 282 -4.86 -3.27 -1.66
N ALA A 283 -5.13 -4.26 -0.83
CA ALA A 283 -4.13 -5.20 -0.34
C ALA A 283 -4.38 -6.59 -0.92
N TRP A 284 -3.34 -7.39 -1.12
CA TRP A 284 -3.48 -8.77 -1.58
C TRP A 284 -2.43 -9.73 -1.00
N ASP A 285 -2.71 -11.02 -1.12
CA ASP A 285 -1.77 -12.12 -0.84
C ASP A 285 -0.63 -12.11 -1.85
N LEU A 286 0.57 -11.76 -1.38
CA LEU A 286 1.72 -11.70 -2.26
C LEU A 286 2.15 -13.12 -2.66
N ALA A 287 2.25 -14.04 -1.70
CA ALA A 287 2.72 -15.39 -1.96
C ALA A 287 1.79 -16.11 -2.93
N ARG A 288 0.49 -16.07 -2.66
CA ARG A 288 -0.50 -16.72 -3.53
C ARG A 288 -0.49 -16.14 -4.94
N TRP A 289 -0.42 -14.81 -5.09
CA TRP A 289 -0.38 -14.19 -6.42
C TRP A 289 0.89 -14.55 -7.19
N LEU A 290 2.04 -14.62 -6.52
CA LEU A 290 3.30 -15.02 -7.17
C LEU A 290 3.31 -16.51 -7.58
N GLU A 291 2.60 -17.38 -6.86
CA GLU A 291 2.54 -18.82 -7.13
C GLU A 291 1.45 -19.20 -8.15
N GLU A 292 0.27 -18.61 -8.05
CA GLU A 292 -0.90 -18.95 -8.86
C GLU A 292 -1.11 -17.98 -10.04
N GLY A 293 -0.48 -16.79 -10.03
CA GLY A 293 -0.56 -15.81 -11.09
C GLY A 293 -1.93 -15.14 -11.23
N GLU A 294 -2.33 -14.88 -12.48
CA GLU A 294 -3.59 -14.21 -12.85
C GLU A 294 -4.85 -14.85 -12.23
N PRO A 295 -5.02 -16.19 -12.21
CA PRO A 295 -6.16 -16.84 -11.55
C PRO A 295 -6.34 -16.50 -10.06
N ALA A 296 -5.26 -16.35 -9.29
CA ALA A 296 -5.38 -15.96 -7.88
C ALA A 296 -5.95 -14.54 -7.72
N TRP A 297 -5.62 -13.66 -8.66
CA TRP A 297 -6.12 -12.30 -8.66
C TRP A 297 -7.61 -12.22 -9.03
N GLU A 298 -8.01 -12.90 -10.10
CA GLU A 298 -9.38 -12.88 -10.62
C GLU A 298 -10.40 -13.43 -9.63
N ASN A 299 -10.05 -14.53 -8.96
CA ASN A 299 -10.91 -15.17 -7.98
C ASN A 299 -11.10 -14.35 -6.70
N GLY A 300 -10.36 -13.24 -6.53
CA GLY A 300 -10.47 -12.31 -5.40
C GLY A 300 -10.02 -12.88 -4.06
N LEU A 301 -9.60 -14.15 -4.02
CA LEU A 301 -9.22 -14.83 -2.80
C LEU A 301 -7.90 -14.26 -2.27
N GLY A 302 -7.96 -13.65 -1.10
CA GLY A 302 -6.81 -13.00 -0.48
C GLY A 302 -6.57 -11.57 -0.94
N ARG A 303 -7.49 -10.96 -1.69
CA ARG A 303 -7.54 -9.51 -1.95
C ARG A 303 -8.50 -8.84 -0.97
N PHE A 304 -8.07 -7.71 -0.43
CA PHE A 304 -8.82 -6.90 0.52
C PHE A 304 -8.93 -5.49 -0.03
N GLN A 305 -10.17 -5.05 -0.22
CA GLN A 305 -10.45 -3.65 -0.50
C GLN A 305 -10.59 -2.93 0.84
N LEU A 306 -9.84 -1.85 1.00
CA LEU A 306 -9.98 -0.99 2.17
C LEU A 306 -11.04 0.08 1.89
N PRO A 307 -11.72 0.59 2.94
CA PRO A 307 -12.70 1.65 2.76
C PRO A 307 -12.09 2.79 1.95
N HIS A 308 -12.90 3.41 1.08
CA HIS A 308 -12.43 4.61 0.43
C HIS A 308 -12.28 5.77 1.37
N CYS A 309 -11.40 6.65 0.95
CA CYS A 309 -11.20 7.93 1.57
C CYS A 309 -11.31 9.01 0.48
N ASP A 310 -12.35 9.84 0.59
CA ASP A 310 -12.59 10.95 -0.33
C ASP A 310 -11.42 11.92 -0.28
N TYR A 311 -10.85 12.24 -1.44
CA TYR A 311 -9.71 13.15 -1.57
C TYR A 311 -8.44 12.74 -0.81
N HIS A 312 -8.34 11.46 -0.44
CA HIS A 312 -7.27 10.94 0.40
C HIS A 312 -6.60 9.72 -0.26
N TRP A 313 -5.65 9.99 -1.16
CA TRP A 313 -4.70 9.02 -1.74
C TRP A 313 -3.27 9.62 -1.69
N ASN A 314 -2.24 8.85 -2.07
CA ASN A 314 -0.83 9.26 -1.97
C ASN A 314 -0.40 9.60 -0.54
N ARG A 315 -0.78 8.76 0.41
CA ARG A 315 -0.42 8.92 1.83
C ARG A 315 0.28 7.66 2.32
N PRO A 316 1.11 7.78 3.35
CA PRO A 316 1.72 6.60 3.99
C PRO A 316 0.64 5.57 4.32
N VAL A 317 0.85 4.35 3.83
CA VAL A 317 0.05 3.18 4.20
C VAL A 317 0.93 2.28 5.05
N VAL A 318 0.41 1.84 6.19
CA VAL A 318 1.08 0.85 7.01
C VAL A 318 0.23 -0.40 7.10
N LEU A 319 0.86 -1.56 6.95
CA LEU A 319 0.22 -2.85 7.21
C LEU A 319 0.67 -3.33 8.58
N HIS A 320 -0.27 -3.64 9.48
CA HIS A 320 0.04 -4.15 10.81
C HIS A 320 -0.51 -5.56 11.01
N ARG A 321 0.24 -6.39 11.74
CA ARG A 321 -0.22 -7.72 12.15
C ARG A 321 -1.09 -7.58 13.39
N HIS A 322 -2.35 -8.01 13.32
CA HIS A 322 -3.23 -8.02 14.48
C HIS A 322 -2.97 -9.28 15.33
N ALA A 323 -2.71 -9.13 16.63
CA ALA A 323 -2.23 -10.23 17.50
C ALA A 323 -3.32 -11.20 17.99
N ARG A 324 -4.62 -10.95 17.72
CA ARG A 324 -5.73 -11.73 18.32
C ARG A 324 -6.60 -12.54 17.36
N ARG A 325 -6.33 -12.51 16.07
CA ARG A 325 -6.99 -13.37 15.08
C ARG A 325 -6.00 -13.59 13.94
N ASP A 326 -6.01 -14.76 13.34
CA ASP A 326 -5.36 -15.01 12.04
C ASP A 326 -6.00 -14.19 10.89
N GLU A 327 -6.94 -13.29 11.22
CA GLU A 327 -7.42 -12.19 10.37
C GLU A 327 -6.49 -10.97 10.51
N VAL A 328 -5.63 -10.77 9.50
CA VAL A 328 -4.85 -9.54 9.33
C VAL A 328 -5.78 -8.46 8.80
N GLY A 329 -6.26 -7.59 9.69
CA GLY A 329 -6.84 -6.31 9.28
C GLY A 329 -5.72 -5.37 8.82
N ALA A 330 -5.75 -4.92 7.57
CA ALA A 330 -5.00 -3.73 7.21
C ALA A 330 -5.69 -2.52 7.86
N VAL A 331 -4.98 -1.85 8.75
CA VAL A 331 -5.33 -0.52 9.21
C VAL A 331 -4.44 0.41 8.41
N VAL A 332 -4.99 1.11 7.43
CA VAL A 332 -4.30 2.28 6.89
C VAL A 332 -4.36 3.33 8.00
N ASP A 333 -3.27 3.45 8.76
CA ASP A 333 -3.10 4.60 9.64
C ASP A 333 -2.71 5.79 8.74
N TRP A 334 -3.66 6.69 8.55
CA TRP A 334 -3.41 7.99 7.96
C TRP A 334 -2.75 8.86 9.03
N LEU A 335 -1.42 8.90 9.06
CA LEU A 335 -0.65 9.81 9.91
C LEU A 335 -0.78 11.27 9.44
#